data_AF-A0A257PUK8-F1
#
_entry.id   AF-A0A257PUK8-F1
#
_cell.length_a   1.000
_cell.length_b   1.000
_cell.length_c   1.000
_cell.angle_alpha   90.00
_cell.angle_beta   90.00
_cell.angle_gamma   90.00
#
_symmetry.space_group_name_H-M   'P 1'
#
loop_
_entity.id
_entity.type
_entity.pdbx_description
1 polymer ?
#
loop_
_entity_poly.entity_id
_entity_poly.type
_entity_poly.pdbx_seq_one_letter_code
_entity_poly.pdbx_strand_id
1 'polypeptide(L)'
;MDPLTAVLAFPITGPLGALTWIARQIANAAEQQMLDPARIETALRELERRLDDGRIDEPAFEAEEALLLAELEEIIAQRAAKPDAPVETGQ
;
A
#
# COMPACT_ATOMS: atom_id res chain seq x y z
N MET A 1 -0.22 16.91 -32.06
CA MET A 1 0.59 15.97 -31.25
C MET A 1 0.83 16.71 -29.95
N ASP A 2 -0.15 16.62 -29.07
CA ASP A 2 -0.39 17.63 -28.05
C ASP A 2 0.19 17.16 -26.71
N PRO A 3 1.02 17.97 -26.03
CA PRO A 3 1.82 17.57 -24.86
C PRO A 3 1.01 17.39 -23.56
N LEU A 4 -0.31 17.25 -23.66
CA LEU A 4 -1.20 16.99 -22.52
C LEU A 4 -1.06 15.56 -21.97
N THR A 5 -0.45 14.65 -22.73
CA THR A 5 -0.19 13.27 -22.29
C THR A 5 1.05 13.15 -21.40
N ALA A 6 1.90 14.18 -21.30
CA ALA A 6 3.06 14.18 -20.41
C ALA A 6 2.71 14.44 -18.94
N VAL A 7 1.45 14.77 -18.64
CA VAL A 7 0.94 14.95 -17.27
C VAL A 7 0.52 13.62 -16.62
N LEU A 8 0.52 12.51 -17.35
CA LEU A 8 0.14 11.20 -16.82
C LEU A 8 1.31 10.34 -16.31
N ALA A 9 2.56 10.82 -16.42
CA ALA A 9 3.75 10.04 -16.10
C ALA A 9 4.60 10.63 -14.96
N PHE A 10 4.01 11.46 -14.09
CA PHE A 10 4.61 11.66 -12.78
C PHE A 10 3.50 11.67 -11.74
N PRO A 11 3.24 10.55 -11.05
CA PRO A 11 2.38 10.61 -9.89
C PRO A 11 3.01 11.64 -8.94
N ILE A 12 2.19 12.54 -8.40
CA ILE A 12 2.57 13.55 -7.40
C ILE A 12 2.83 12.86 -6.02
N THR A 13 3.34 11.64 -6.09
CA THR A 13 3.44 10.62 -5.07
C THR A 13 4.82 10.01 -5.22
N GLY A 14 5.87 10.82 -5.00
CA GLY A 14 7.20 10.25 -4.80
C GLY A 14 7.16 9.24 -3.63
N PRO A 15 8.18 8.37 -3.48
CA PRO A 15 8.21 7.29 -2.48
C PRO A 15 7.85 7.75 -1.05
N LEU A 16 8.13 9.03 -0.73
CA LEU A 16 7.83 9.63 0.57
C LEU A 16 6.34 9.98 0.79
N GLY A 17 5.57 10.27 -0.27
CA GLY A 17 4.16 10.66 -0.20
C GLY A 17 3.20 9.46 -0.09
N ALA A 18 3.55 8.34 -0.74
CA ALA A 18 2.76 7.11 -0.69
C ALA A 18 2.79 6.50 0.73
N LEU A 19 3.98 6.39 1.33
CA LEU A 19 4.16 5.84 2.68
C LEU A 19 3.48 6.70 3.76
N THR A 20 3.45 8.03 3.61
CA THR A 20 2.78 8.91 4.58
C THR A 20 1.25 8.84 4.48
N TRP A 21 0.69 8.61 3.28
CA TRP A 21 -0.73 8.33 3.12
C TRP A 21 -1.12 6.97 3.76
N ILE A 22 -0.30 5.94 3.54
CA ILE A 22 -0.48 4.60 4.15
C ILE A 22 -0.38 4.67 5.68
N ALA A 23 0.64 5.34 6.21
CA ALA A 23 0.83 5.52 7.65
C ALA A 23 -0.35 6.25 8.31
N ARG A 24 -1.00 7.20 7.60
CA ARG A 24 -2.19 7.89 8.09
C ARG A 24 -3.43 7.00 8.11
N GLN A 25 -3.60 6.11 7.13
CA GLN A 25 -4.69 5.12 7.16
C GLN A 25 -4.51 4.12 8.29
N ILE A 26 -3.27 3.67 8.51
CA ILE A 26 -2.86 2.82 9.63
C ILE A 26 -3.14 3.49 10.98
N ALA A 27 -2.80 4.77 11.14
CA ALA A 27 -2.97 5.48 12.40
C ALA A 27 -4.44 5.67 12.81
N ASN A 28 -5.37 5.68 11.85
CA ASN A 28 -6.80 5.69 12.12
C ASN A 28 -7.37 4.30 12.53
N ALA A 29 -6.62 3.22 12.32
CA ALA A 29 -7.01 1.84 12.63
C ALA A 29 -6.29 1.29 13.89
N ALA A 30 -5.99 2.15 14.85
CA ALA A 30 -5.11 1.86 15.98
C ALA A 30 -5.66 0.90 17.05
N GLU A 31 -6.87 0.34 16.91
CA GLU A 31 -7.37 -0.68 17.83
C GLU A 31 -7.42 -2.05 17.15
N GLN A 32 -6.42 -2.86 17.52
CA GLN A 32 -6.35 -4.33 17.42
C GLN A 32 -5.84 -4.94 16.10
N GLN A 33 -4.62 -5.49 16.19
CA GLN A 33 -4.02 -6.55 15.35
C GLN A 33 -3.56 -6.15 13.93
N MET A 34 -2.43 -5.45 13.90
CA MET A 34 -1.83 -4.89 12.68
C MET A 34 -0.76 -5.81 12.06
N LEU A 35 -1.11 -7.06 11.75
CA LEU A 35 -0.19 -8.02 11.12
C LEU A 35 -0.10 -7.89 9.59
N ASP A 36 -1.21 -7.62 8.89
CA ASP A 36 -1.22 -7.54 7.42
C ASP A 36 -0.56 -6.30 6.79
N PRO A 37 -0.90 -5.05 7.18
CA PRO A 37 -0.34 -3.88 6.50
C PRO A 37 1.16 -3.69 6.74
N ALA A 38 1.66 -4.09 7.92
CA ALA A 38 3.08 -4.03 8.25
C ALA A 38 3.93 -5.02 7.41
N ARG A 39 3.34 -6.17 7.04
CA ARG A 39 3.98 -7.16 6.17
C ARG A 39 4.16 -6.62 4.75
N ILE A 40 3.16 -5.92 4.22
CA ILE A 40 3.25 -5.30 2.88
C ILE A 40 4.26 -4.14 2.88
N GLU A 41 4.27 -3.30 3.92
CA GLU A 41 5.27 -2.24 4.06
C GLU A 41 6.70 -2.79 4.05
N THR A 42 6.92 -3.93 4.73
CA THR A 42 8.23 -4.61 4.73
C THR A 42 8.59 -5.14 3.34
N ALA A 43 7.62 -5.70 2.62
CA ALA A 43 7.83 -6.21 1.26
C ALA A 43 8.16 -5.09 0.26
N LEU A 44 7.48 -3.94 0.35
CA LEU A 44 7.76 -2.77 -0.48
C LEU A 44 9.19 -2.24 -0.25
N ARG A 45 9.63 -2.14 1.01
CA ARG A 45 11.01 -1.73 1.32
C ARG A 45 12.07 -2.68 0.77
N GLU A 46 11.79 -3.98 0.78
CA GLU A 46 12.70 -4.96 0.17
C GLU A 46 12.71 -4.86 -1.36
N LEU A 47 11.56 -4.56 -1.96
CA LEU A 47 11.44 -4.34 -3.41
C LEU A 47 12.23 -3.10 -3.86
N GLU A 48 12.14 -1.98 -3.12
CA GLU A 48 12.97 -0.78 -3.35
C GLU A 48 14.45 -1.11 -3.25
N ARG A 49 14.87 -1.85 -2.22
CA ARG A 49 16.28 -2.27 -2.07
C ARG A 49 16.76 -3.13 -3.23
N ARG A 50 15.92 -4.00 -3.77
CA ARG A 50 16.25 -4.81 -4.95
C ARG A 50 16.45 -3.95 -6.20
N LEU A 51 15.67 -2.88 -6.37
CA LEU A 51 15.84 -1.92 -7.46
C LEU A 51 17.15 -1.13 -7.29
N ASP A 52 17.41 -0.61 -6.09
CA ASP A 52 18.64 0.14 -5.77
C ASP A 52 19.91 -0.69 -5.96
N ASP A 53 19.87 -1.97 -5.57
CA ASP A 53 20.96 -2.92 -5.77
C ASP A 53 21.10 -3.37 -7.25
N GLY A 54 20.21 -2.92 -8.15
CA GLY A 54 20.18 -3.30 -9.57
C GLY A 54 19.82 -4.77 -9.80
N ARG A 55 19.17 -5.43 -8.83
CA ARG A 55 18.71 -6.82 -8.97
C ARG A 55 17.43 -6.95 -9.78
N ILE A 56 16.66 -5.87 -9.87
CA ILE A 56 15.50 -5.73 -10.74
C ILE A 56 15.57 -4.40 -11.47
N ASP A 57 14.95 -4.35 -12.64
CA ASP A 57 14.73 -3.12 -13.41
C ASP A 57 13.43 -2.43 -13.01
N GLU A 58 13.29 -1.17 -13.40
CA GLU A 58 12.16 -0.31 -13.07
C GLU A 58 10.80 -0.90 -13.51
N PRO A 59 10.64 -1.49 -14.71
CA PRO A 59 9.38 -2.16 -15.10
C PRO A 59 9.04 -3.37 -14.22
N ALA A 60 10.04 -4.15 -13.79
CA ALA A 60 9.83 -5.26 -12.87
C ALA A 60 9.42 -4.78 -11.47
N PHE A 61 10.05 -3.70 -10.99
CA PHE A 61 9.66 -3.03 -9.75
C PHE A 61 8.20 -2.56 -9.80
N GLU A 62 7.79 -1.83 -10.84
CA GLU A 62 6.42 -1.30 -10.96
C GLU A 62 5.38 -2.43 -10.98
N ALA A 63 5.65 -3.53 -11.67
CA ALA A 63 4.75 -4.68 -11.73
C ALA A 63 4.59 -5.37 -10.36
N GLU A 64 5.70 -5.57 -9.63
CA GLU A 64 5.66 -6.17 -8.28
C GLU A 64 5.03 -5.21 -7.25
N GLU A 65 5.30 -3.91 -7.35
CA GLU A 65 4.74 -2.87 -6.49
C GLU A 65 3.22 -2.79 -6.65
N ALA A 66 2.71 -2.79 -7.89
CA ALA A 66 1.28 -2.75 -8.16
C ALA A 66 0.52 -3.91 -7.51
N LEU A 67 1.12 -5.11 -7.46
CA LEU A 67 0.52 -6.27 -6.81
C LEU A 67 0.45 -6.10 -5.29
N LEU A 68 1.53 -5.61 -4.67
CA LEU A 68 1.59 -5.36 -3.23
C LEU A 68 0.61 -4.27 -2.81
N LEU A 69 0.48 -3.20 -3.59
CA LEU A 69 -0.46 -2.12 -3.33
C LEU A 69 -1.92 -2.56 -3.52
N ALA A 70 -2.21 -3.41 -4.50
CA ALA A 70 -3.54 -3.99 -4.67
C ALA A 70 -3.94 -4.90 -3.48
N GLU A 71 -3.01 -5.71 -2.96
CA GLU A 71 -3.22 -6.51 -1.75
C GLU A 71 -3.54 -5.61 -0.54
N LEU A 72 -2.78 -4.51 -0.38
CA LEU A 72 -3.01 -3.55 0.71
C LEU A 72 -4.38 -2.89 0.62
N GLU A 73 -4.80 -2.48 -0.59
CA GLU A 73 -6.12 -1.91 -0.81
C GLU A 73 -7.23 -2.90 -0.41
N GLU A 74 -7.10 -4.18 -0.76
CA GLU A 74 -8.07 -5.21 -0.37
C GLU A 74 -8.13 -5.40 1.15
N ILE A 75 -6.99 -5.44 1.84
CA ILE A 75 -6.93 -5.55 3.30
C ILE A 75 -7.62 -4.36 3.97
N ILE A 76 -7.34 -3.14 3.48
CA ILE A 76 -7.95 -1.92 4.02
C ILE A 76 -9.47 -1.93 3.76
N ALA A 77 -9.90 -2.28 2.55
CA ALA A 77 -11.30 -2.37 2.18
C ALA A 77 -12.06 -3.40 3.03
N GLN A 78 -11.47 -4.57 3.26
CA GLN A 78 -12.05 -5.62 4.11
C GLN A 78 -12.21 -5.17 5.57
N ARG A 79 -11.24 -4.41 6.09
CA ARG A 79 -11.29 -3.88 7.46
C ARG A 79 -12.33 -2.77 7.59
N ALA A 80 -12.42 -1.87 6.60
CA ALA A 80 -13.45 -0.85 6.56
C ALA A 80 -14.86 -1.45 6.42
N ALA A 81 -15.00 -2.59 5.74
CA ALA A 81 -16.25 -3.32 5.57
C ALA A 81 -16.64 -4.19 6.78
N LYS A 82 -15.77 -4.32 7.79
CA LYS A 82 -16.10 -4.90 9.10
C LYS A 82 -16.25 -3.79 10.15
N PRO A 83 -17.31 -2.95 10.11
CA PRO A 83 -17.69 -2.19 11.29
C PRO A 83 -18.30 -3.21 12.27
N ASP A 84 -17.64 -3.42 13.40
CA ASP A 84 -18.20 -4.12 14.58
C ASP A 84 -19.06 -5.35 14.26
N ALA A 85 -18.44 -6.53 14.05
CA ALA A 85 -19.21 -7.76 14.22
C ALA A 85 -19.80 -7.73 15.64
N PRO A 86 -21.13 -7.81 15.82
CA PRO A 86 -21.73 -7.70 17.14
C PRO A 86 -21.15 -8.81 18.01
N VAL A 87 -20.61 -8.44 19.16
CA VAL A 87 -20.31 -9.37 20.24
C VAL A 87 -21.63 -10.07 20.55
N GLU A 88 -21.77 -11.33 20.13
CA GLU A 88 -22.83 -12.21 20.58
C GLU A 88 -22.71 -12.35 22.09
N THR A 89 -23.35 -11.42 22.81
CA THR A 89 -23.51 -11.48 24.25
C THR A 89 -24.64 -12.47 24.49
N GLY A 90 -24.29 -13.76 24.53
CA GLY A 90 -25.21 -14.80 24.96
C GLY A 90 -25.41 -14.71 26.47
N GLN A 91 -26.61 -14.30 26.90
CA GLN A 91 -27.41 -14.85 28.01
C GLN A 91 -28.87 -14.47 27.79
#